data_AF-A0A0F9R548-F1
#
_entry.id   AF-A0A0F9R548-F1
#
_cell.length_a   1.000
_cell.length_b   1.000
_cell.length_c   1.000
_cell.angle_alpha   90.00
_cell.angle_beta   90.00
_cell.angle_gamma   90.00
#
_symmetry.space_group_name_H-M   'P 1'
#
loop_
_entity.id
_entity.type
_entity.pdbx_description
1 polymer ?
#
loop_
_entity_poly.entity_id
_entity_poly.type
_entity_poly.pdbx_seq_one_letter_code
_entity_poly.pdbx_strand_id
1 'polypeptide(L)' 'MKSVKQIEREDIKKTAVCLQQSKNAIALTGAGISTESGIPDFRGDNGIWKKYPIETFGGFESFLKDPSKFWKMAEESRK' A
#
# COMPACT_ATOMS: atom_id res chain seq x y z
N MET A 1 -9.54 29.11 -13.86
CA MET A 1 -9.50 28.05 -12.83
C MET A 1 -8.90 26.81 -13.49
N LYS A 2 -7.75 26.30 -13.04
CA LYS A 2 -7.13 25.09 -13.65
C LYS A 2 -7.93 23.85 -13.24
N SER A 3 -8.10 22.88 -14.15
CA SER A 3 -8.78 21.62 -13.82
C SER A 3 -7.91 20.77 -12.87
N VAL A 4 -8.51 19.88 -12.08
CA VAL A 4 -7.79 18.98 -11.15
C VAL A 4 -6.66 18.21 -11.87
N LYS A 5 -6.94 17.66 -13.06
CA LYS A 5 -5.94 16.99 -13.91
C LYS A 5 -4.78 17.89 -14.34
N GLN A 6 -5.02 19.19 -14.47
CA GLN A 6 -3.99 20.15 -14.85
C GLN A 6 -3.10 20.53 -13.66
N ILE A 7 -3.65 20.53 -12.44
CA ILE A 7 -2.89 20.72 -11.20
C ILE A 7 -1.96 19.52 -10.97
N GLU A 8 -2.47 18.29 -11.12
CA GLU A 8 -1.70 17.05 -10.99
C GLU A 8 -0.50 17.00 -11.95
N ARG A 9 -0.70 17.37 -13.22
CA ARG A 9 0.39 17.40 -14.22
C ARG A 9 1.47 18.43 -13.90
N GLU A 10 1.08 19.55 -13.30
CA GLU A 10 2.02 20.59 -12.92
C GLU A 10 2.87 20.14 -11.73
N ASP A 11 2.27 19.48 -10.75
CA ASP A 11 2.98 19.00 -9.57
C ASP A 11 3.92 17.84 -9.91
N ILE A 12 3.54 16.94 -10.83
CA ILE A 12 4.46 15.91 -11.37
C ILE A 12 5.70 16.56 -11.99
N LYS A 13 5.53 17.62 -12.79
CA LYS A 13 6.67 18.34 -13.40
C LYS A 13 7.58 18.97 -12.36
N LYS A 14 7.00 19.62 -11.34
CA LYS A 14 7.78 20.20 -10.24
C LYS A 14 8.57 19.13 -9.49
N THR A 15 7.92 18.01 -9.16
CA THR A 15 8.58 16.87 -8.51
C THR A 15 9.73 16.33 -9.35
N ALA A 16 9.56 16.21 -10.67
CA ALA A 16 10.63 15.77 -11.57
C ALA A 16 11.85 16.70 -11.55
N VAL A 17 11.63 18.03 -11.54
CA VAL A 17 12.71 19.01 -11.41
C VAL A 17 13.42 18.87 -10.06
N CYS A 18 12.66 18.79 -8.95
CA CYS A 18 13.25 18.61 -7.62
C CYS A 18 14.06 17.30 -7.50
N LEU A 19 13.57 16.21 -8.08
CA LEU A 19 14.28 14.92 -8.11
C LEU A 19 15.57 15.02 -8.92
N GLN A 20 15.54 15.65 -10.11
CA GLN A 20 16.72 15.83 -10.96
C GLN A 20 17.82 16.65 -10.27
N GLN A 21 17.43 17.65 -9.47
CA GLN A 21 18.37 18.53 -8.76
C GLN A 21 18.85 17.95 -7.42
N SER A 22 18.23 16.88 -6.94
CA SER A 22 18.58 16.30 -5.65
C SER A 22 19.92 15.56 -5.73
N LYS A 23 20.76 15.78 -4.72
CA LYS A 23 22.00 15.01 -4.53
C LYS A 23 21.74 13.66 -3.84
N ASN A 24 20.65 13.56 -3.08
CA ASN A 24 20.28 12.39 -2.29
C ASN A 24 18.74 12.26 -2.28
N ALA A 25 18.19 11.55 -3.27
CA ALA A 25 16.76 11.26 -3.32
C ALA A 25 16.44 9.98 -2.54
N ILE A 26 15.40 10.03 -1.70
CA ILE A 26 14.91 8.89 -0.92
C ILE A 26 13.42 8.74 -1.21
N ALA A 27 12.99 7.52 -1.54
CA ALA A 27 11.58 7.19 -1.67
C ALA A 27 11.15 6.34 -0.47
N LEU A 28 10.16 6.85 0.28
CA LEU A 28 9.43 6.04 1.26
C LEU A 28 8.20 5.46 0.54
N THR A 29 8.14 4.14 0.45
CA THR A 29 7.04 3.43 -0.21
C THR A 29 6.19 2.68 0.82
N GLY A 30 4.94 2.44 0.45
CA GLY A 30 4.04 1.53 1.16
C GLY A 30 3.49 0.47 0.20
N ALA A 31 2.61 -0.41 0.69
CA ALA A 31 2.04 -1.51 -0.10
C ALA A 31 1.40 -1.07 -1.43
N GLY A 32 0.90 0.18 -1.49
CA GLY A 32 0.34 0.77 -2.71
C GLY A 32 1.23 0.67 -3.95
N ILE A 33 2.57 0.74 -3.77
CA ILE A 33 3.52 0.67 -4.90
C ILE A 33 3.47 -0.70 -5.62
N SER A 34 2.99 -1.74 -4.96
CA SER A 34 2.93 -3.11 -5.49
C SER A 34 1.56 -3.48 -6.05
N THR A 35 0.55 -2.62 -5.88
CA THR A 35 -0.84 -2.91 -6.29
C THR A 35 -0.99 -3.10 -7.79
N GLU A 36 -0.32 -2.27 -8.58
CA GLU A 36 -0.29 -2.39 -10.05
C GLU A 36 0.46 -3.64 -10.53
N SER A 37 1.28 -4.26 -9.67
CA SER A 37 1.93 -5.55 -9.91
C SER A 37 1.06 -6.75 -9.52
N GLY A 38 -0.20 -6.53 -9.15
CA GLY A 38 -1.13 -7.58 -8.73
C GLY A 38 -1.00 -8.02 -7.27
N ILE A 39 -0.10 -7.40 -6.50
CA ILE A 39 0.03 -7.70 -5.05
C ILE A 39 -1.00 -6.84 -4.31
N PRO A 40 -2.01 -7.44 -3.66
CA PRO A 40 -3.02 -6.66 -2.95
C PRO A 40 -2.38 -5.88 -1.80
N ASP A 41 -2.84 -4.64 -1.63
CA ASP A 41 -2.49 -3.88 -0.43
C ASP A 41 -3.35 -4.32 0.76
N PHE A 42 -3.18 -3.62 1.88
CA PHE A 42 -3.91 -3.92 3.09
C PHE A 42 -5.25 -3.18 3.19
N ARG A 43 -5.36 -1.96 2.63
CA ARG A 43 -6.42 -0.98 2.99
C ARG A 43 -7.20 -0.41 1.79
N GLY A 44 -6.67 -0.54 0.58
CA GLY A 44 -7.27 -0.01 -0.63
C GLY A 44 -8.55 -0.73 -1.02
N ASP A 45 -9.02 -0.48 -2.23
CA ASP A 45 -10.33 -0.97 -2.65
C ASP A 45 -10.43 -2.50 -2.66
N ASN A 46 -9.33 -3.16 -2.99
CA ASN A 46 -9.17 -4.61 -2.95
C ASN A 46 -8.30 -5.07 -1.76
N GLY A 47 -8.21 -4.24 -0.71
CA GLY A 47 -7.32 -4.48 0.42
C GLY A 47 -7.67 -5.73 1.21
N ILE A 48 -6.63 -6.46 1.66
CA ILE A 48 -6.75 -7.75 2.38
C ILE A 48 -7.69 -7.64 3.59
N TRP A 49 -7.69 -6.50 4.29
CA TRP A 49 -8.49 -6.31 5.50
C TRP A 49 -10.00 -6.20 5.28
N LYS A 50 -10.45 -5.94 4.05
CA LYS A 50 -11.87 -6.02 3.72
C LYS A 50 -12.39 -7.46 3.74
N LYS A 51 -11.52 -8.44 3.44
CA LYS A 51 -11.83 -9.87 3.46
C LYS A 51 -11.47 -10.54 4.78
N TYR A 52 -10.35 -10.13 5.40
CA TYR A 52 -9.83 -10.71 6.63
C TYR A 52 -9.75 -9.63 7.73
N PRO A 53 -10.74 -9.53 8.64
CA PRO A 53 -10.74 -8.49 9.66
C PRO A 53 -9.46 -8.50 10.51
N ILE A 54 -8.84 -7.33 10.70
CA ILE A 54 -7.56 -7.17 11.43
C ILE A 54 -7.66 -7.77 12.84
N GLU A 55 -8.78 -7.55 13.53
CA GLU A 55 -9.03 -8.03 14.90
C GLU A 55 -8.85 -9.55 15.03
N THR A 56 -9.08 -10.28 13.94
CA THR A 56 -9.00 -11.75 13.90
C THR A 56 -7.71 -12.23 13.25
N PHE A 57 -7.26 -11.57 12.17
CA PHE A 57 -6.20 -12.09 11.31
C PHE A 57 -4.87 -11.35 11.41
N GLY A 58 -4.86 -10.08 11.85
CA GLY A 58 -3.66 -9.23 11.86
C GLY A 58 -3.29 -8.65 13.22
N GLY A 59 -4.14 -8.81 14.25
CA GLY A 59 -3.91 -8.28 15.59
C GLY A 59 -2.88 -9.11 16.37
N PHE A 60 -1.96 -8.44 17.06
CA PHE A 60 -0.93 -9.08 17.87
C PHE A 60 -1.51 -10.00 18.95
N GLU A 61 -2.54 -9.55 19.66
CA GLU A 61 -3.22 -10.38 20.67
C GLU A 61 -3.92 -11.60 20.05
N SER A 62 -4.55 -11.43 18.89
CA SER A 62 -5.19 -12.54 18.16
C SER A 62 -4.16 -13.57 17.73
N PHE A 63 -3.00 -13.11 17.24
CA PHE A 63 -1.90 -13.97 16.85
C PHE A 63 -1.34 -14.78 18.03
N LEU A 64 -1.17 -14.16 19.21
CA LEU A 64 -0.75 -14.87 20.41
C LEU A 64 -1.77 -15.92 20.89
N LYS A 65 -3.06 -15.65 20.72
CA LYS A 65 -4.14 -16.58 21.08
C LYS A 65 -4.23 -17.75 20.10
N ASP A 66 -4.17 -17.48 18.81
CA ASP A 66 -4.28 -18.47 17.75
C ASP A 66 -3.59 -17.98 16.45
N PRO A 67 -2.33 -18.37 16.22
CA PRO A 67 -1.59 -17.95 15.02
C PRO A 67 -2.07 -18.62 13.73
N SER A 68 -2.89 -19.69 13.82
CA SER A 68 -3.32 -20.45 12.64
C SER A 68 -4.15 -19.60 11.67
N LYS A 69 -4.91 -18.63 12.19
CA LYS A 69 -5.73 -17.72 11.39
C LYS A 69 -4.88 -16.84 10.49
N PHE A 70 -3.82 -16.23 11.04
CA PHE A 70 -2.87 -15.45 10.26
C PHE A 70 -2.22 -16.29 9.16
N TRP A 71 -1.71 -17.48 9.52
CA TRP A 71 -1.03 -18.34 8.55
C TRP A 71 -1.95 -18.83 7.43
N LYS A 72 -3.19 -19.19 7.76
CA LYS A 72 -4.20 -19.56 6.76
C LYS A 72 -4.50 -18.40 5.80
N MET A 73 -4.71 -17.20 6.32
CA MET A 73 -4.88 -16.00 5.48
C MET A 73 -3.65 -15.76 4.60
N ALA A 74 -2.44 -15.85 5.17
CA ALA A 74 -1.19 -15.60 4.45
C ALA A 74 -0.97 -16.60 3.32
N GLU A 75 -1.31 -17.87 3.52
CA GLU A 75 -1.29 -18.90 2.50
C GLU A 75 -2.31 -18.64 1.38
N GLU A 76 -3.55 -18.26 1.74
CA GLU A 76 -4.58 -17.90 0.76
C GLU A 76 -4.22 -16.63 -0.06
N SER A 77 -3.37 -15.76 0.50
CA SER A 77 -2.92 -14.52 -0.13
C SER A 77 -1.65 -14.67 -1.00
N ARG A 78 -1.09 -15.89 -1.13
CA ARG A 78 0.13 -16.18 -1.91
C ARG A 78 -0.10 -16.53 -3.38
N LYS A 79 -1.32 -16.43 -3.90
CA LYS A 79 -1.63 -16.66 -5.32
C LYS A 79 -1.34 -15.42 -6.15
#